data_AF-A5DY46-F1
#
_entry.id   AF-A5DY46-F1
#
_cell.length_a   1.000
_cell.length_b   1.000
_cell.length_c   1.000
_cell.angle_alpha   90.00
_cell.angle_beta   90.00
_cell.angle_gamma   90.00
#
_symmetry.space_group_name_H-M   'P 1'
#
loop_
_entity.id
_entity.type
_entity.pdbx_description
1 polymer ?
#
loop_
_entity_poly.entity_id
_entity_poly.type
_entity_poly.pdbx_seq_one_letter_code
_entity_poly.pdbx_strand_id
1 'polypeptide(L)'
;MSLQENGISREDKDGLFANSSSASSINKKTADPSFNSENVESQREEGEHGNILSQYTEKQVMQMGRNYALKHDLDPVLFANAAALARAPSAFNSMPFLSDEEKQGLYLEATKKWHIPRKLFACIALGSMAAVIQGMDETVVNGATLFYPRAMGIDQMANPDLLEGLINSAPYLCASCIACWQTDLWNRYLGRKWTIFWTCVISAVTCIWQGFVSVHWWHLFLARFFLGFGIGIKSATVPVYCAECSPKHIRGALVMTWQFFTAFGVCFLSSIFFIIIIGL
;
A
#
# COMPACT_ATOMS: atom_id res chain seq x y z
N MET A 1 -30.42 67.91 -21.44
CA MET A 1 -29.55 68.69 -20.54
C MET A 1 -29.32 67.83 -19.32
N SER A 2 -28.10 67.27 -19.18
CA SER A 2 -27.38 66.87 -17.93
C SER A 2 -28.12 66.09 -16.84
N LEU A 3 -27.64 65.05 -16.15
CA LEU A 3 -26.39 64.28 -15.99
C LEU A 3 -26.83 63.12 -15.05
N GLN A 4 -26.61 61.84 -15.37
CA GLN A 4 -25.50 60.96 -14.95
C GLN A 4 -25.34 60.69 -13.43
N GLU A 5 -25.30 59.38 -13.10
CA GLU A 5 -24.68 58.69 -11.93
C GLU A 5 -25.33 58.84 -10.52
N ASN A 6 -25.39 57.82 -9.65
CA ASN A 6 -24.68 56.54 -9.52
C ASN A 6 -25.45 55.59 -8.55
N GLY A 7 -25.30 54.26 -8.65
CA GLY A 7 -25.60 53.36 -7.51
C GLY A 7 -26.13 51.91 -7.70
N ILE A 8 -25.64 51.13 -8.66
CA ILE A 8 -25.31 49.67 -8.61
C ILE A 8 -25.94 48.78 -7.49
N SER A 9 -26.72 47.72 -7.84
CA SER A 9 -26.24 46.31 -7.92
C SER A 9 -27.33 45.24 -8.23
N ARG A 10 -27.11 44.56 -9.37
CA ARG A 10 -27.17 43.10 -9.64
C ARG A 10 -28.50 42.33 -9.80
N GLU A 11 -28.86 42.25 -11.08
CA GLU A 11 -29.37 41.14 -11.92
C GLU A 11 -29.41 39.70 -11.36
N ASP A 12 -30.63 39.15 -11.47
CA ASP A 12 -31.05 37.83 -11.98
C ASP A 12 -30.01 36.94 -12.69
N LYS A 13 -30.09 35.62 -12.46
CA LYS A 13 -30.72 34.67 -13.41
C LYS A 13 -30.61 33.20 -12.98
N ASP A 14 -31.78 32.63 -12.76
CA ASP A 14 -32.10 31.21 -12.88
C ASP A 14 -31.75 30.66 -14.27
N GLY A 15 -31.48 29.35 -14.34
CA GLY A 15 -31.56 28.58 -15.59
C GLY A 15 -30.28 27.85 -15.98
N LEU A 16 -29.82 26.89 -15.17
CA LEU A 16 -28.69 26.02 -15.52
C LEU A 16 -29.13 24.62 -15.99
N PHE A 17 -30.28 24.49 -16.67
CA PHE A 17 -30.65 23.27 -17.41
C PHE A 17 -31.56 23.62 -18.58
N ALA A 18 -30.97 23.86 -19.76
CA ALA A 18 -31.71 23.96 -21.01
C ALA A 18 -31.06 23.08 -22.08
N ASN A 19 -31.88 22.18 -22.63
CA ASN A 19 -31.61 21.29 -23.74
C ASN A 19 -31.16 22.03 -25.00
N SER A 20 -30.23 21.43 -25.75
CA SER A 20 -30.13 21.67 -27.19
C SER A 20 -29.51 20.47 -27.88
N SER A 21 -30.33 19.79 -28.69
CA SER A 21 -29.91 18.89 -29.74
C SER A 21 -29.84 19.66 -31.06
N SER A 22 -28.81 19.34 -31.86
CA SER A 22 -28.75 19.39 -33.34
C SER A 22 -27.98 20.53 -34.04
N ALA A 23 -26.96 20.08 -34.78
CA ALA A 23 -26.47 20.52 -36.09
C ALA A 23 -25.77 21.88 -36.26
N SER A 24 -24.45 21.86 -36.47
CA SER A 24 -23.82 21.98 -37.81
C SER A 24 -22.35 22.41 -37.70
N SER A 25 -21.52 21.79 -38.55
CA SER A 25 -20.10 21.97 -38.75
C SER A 25 -19.73 23.31 -39.39
N ILE A 26 -18.62 23.95 -38.96
CA ILE A 26 -17.51 24.51 -39.78
C ILE A 26 -16.44 25.16 -38.84
N ASN A 27 -15.24 24.56 -38.83
CA ASN A 27 -13.86 25.11 -38.85
C ASN A 27 -13.59 26.54 -38.31
N LYS A 28 -12.48 26.90 -37.65
CA LYS A 28 -11.23 26.25 -37.20
C LYS A 28 -10.46 27.28 -36.34
N LYS A 29 -9.76 26.81 -35.30
CA LYS A 29 -8.59 27.42 -34.62
C LYS A 29 -8.80 28.76 -33.89
N THR A 30 -8.60 28.76 -32.57
CA THR A 30 -7.33 29.18 -31.92
C THR A 30 -7.34 28.76 -30.44
N ALA A 31 -6.32 27.98 -30.05
CA ALA A 31 -5.74 27.74 -28.73
C ALA A 31 -6.64 27.65 -27.46
N ASP A 32 -6.84 26.42 -26.97
CA ASP A 32 -6.35 25.98 -25.64
C ASP A 32 -6.36 24.43 -25.60
N PRO A 33 -5.29 23.75 -25.12
CA PRO A 33 -5.16 22.31 -25.28
C PRO A 33 -6.05 21.55 -24.28
N SER A 34 -7.19 21.10 -24.78
CA SER A 34 -7.75 19.76 -24.56
C SER A 34 -7.66 19.23 -23.12
N PHE A 35 -8.66 19.61 -22.32
CA PHE A 35 -9.14 18.77 -21.23
C PHE A 35 -9.38 17.36 -21.78
N ASN A 36 -8.64 16.40 -21.25
CA ASN A 36 -8.48 15.06 -21.80
C ASN A 36 -9.73 14.21 -21.52
N SER A 37 -10.81 14.49 -22.26
CA SER A 37 -12.08 13.77 -22.22
C SER A 37 -11.92 12.31 -22.64
N GLU A 38 -10.96 12.01 -23.52
CA GLU A 38 -10.60 10.65 -23.93
C GLU A 38 -9.99 9.82 -22.79
N ASN A 39 -9.26 10.43 -21.85
CA ASN A 39 -8.74 9.74 -20.65
C ASN A 39 -9.85 9.43 -19.63
N VAL A 40 -10.92 10.21 -19.62
CA VAL A 40 -12.09 9.94 -18.77
C VAL A 40 -12.95 8.87 -19.44
N GLU A 41 -13.13 8.93 -20.77
CA GLU A 41 -13.88 7.94 -21.58
C GLU A 41 -13.23 6.55 -21.56
N SER A 42 -11.90 6.46 -21.68
CA SER A 42 -11.17 5.18 -21.56
C SER A 42 -11.25 4.59 -20.14
N GLN A 43 -11.36 5.43 -19.10
CA GLN A 43 -11.72 4.96 -17.76
C GLN A 43 -13.23 4.65 -17.59
N ARG A 44 -14.13 5.18 -18.44
CA ARG A 44 -15.58 4.89 -18.42
C ARG A 44 -15.85 3.43 -18.72
N GLU A 45 -15.15 2.84 -19.68
CA GLU A 45 -15.43 1.47 -20.14
C GLU A 45 -14.71 0.39 -19.32
N GLU A 46 -13.46 0.62 -18.88
CA GLU A 46 -12.69 -0.40 -18.16
C GLU A 46 -13.19 -0.66 -16.73
N GLY A 47 -13.80 0.34 -16.07
CA GLY A 47 -14.29 0.21 -14.69
C GLY A 47 -15.64 -0.51 -14.55
N GLU A 48 -16.49 -0.45 -15.58
CA GLU A 48 -17.85 -1.04 -15.56
C GLU A 48 -17.89 -2.47 -16.09
N HIS A 49 -16.99 -2.84 -17.01
CA HIS A 49 -17.03 -4.13 -17.71
C HIS A 49 -16.75 -5.37 -16.82
N GLY A 50 -16.30 -5.15 -15.56
CA GLY A 50 -16.03 -6.21 -14.58
C GLY A 50 -16.73 -6.04 -13.22
N ASN A 51 -17.63 -5.07 -13.06
CA ASN A 51 -18.24 -4.79 -11.77
C ASN A 51 -19.45 -5.70 -11.49
N ILE A 52 -19.29 -6.71 -10.63
CA ILE A 52 -20.36 -7.67 -10.27
C ILE A 52 -21.57 -6.97 -9.64
N LEU A 53 -21.37 -5.81 -8.99
CA LEU A 53 -22.44 -5.06 -8.35
C LEU A 53 -23.36 -4.35 -9.35
N SER A 54 -22.92 -4.16 -10.62
CA SER A 54 -23.76 -3.55 -11.67
C SER A 54 -24.95 -4.44 -12.05
N GLN A 55 -24.87 -5.75 -11.76
CA GLN A 55 -25.94 -6.73 -12.02
C GLN A 55 -27.13 -6.60 -11.05
N TYR A 56 -26.95 -5.90 -9.94
CA TYR A 56 -27.96 -5.73 -8.90
C TYR A 56 -28.54 -4.32 -8.90
N THR A 57 -29.81 -4.19 -8.52
CA THR A 57 -30.44 -2.86 -8.37
C THR A 57 -29.83 -2.09 -7.20
N GLU A 58 -29.85 -0.76 -7.28
CA GLU A 58 -29.31 0.12 -6.23
C GLU A 58 -29.83 -0.21 -4.82
N LYS A 59 -31.16 -0.43 -4.70
CA LYS A 59 -31.79 -0.83 -3.44
C LYS A 59 -31.30 -2.17 -2.92
N GLN A 60 -31.09 -3.16 -3.80
CA GLN A 60 -30.56 -4.46 -3.42
C GLN A 60 -29.11 -4.35 -2.94
N VAL A 61 -28.28 -3.55 -3.62
CA VAL A 61 -26.88 -3.33 -3.23
C VAL A 61 -26.77 -2.61 -1.88
N MET A 62 -27.61 -1.59 -1.64
CA MET A 62 -27.69 -0.93 -0.33
C MET A 62 -28.14 -1.89 0.78
N GLN A 63 -29.10 -2.77 0.51
CA GLN A 63 -29.56 -3.79 1.46
C GLN A 63 -28.43 -4.77 1.78
N MET A 64 -27.66 -5.20 0.78
CA MET A 64 -26.49 -6.07 0.97
C MET A 64 -25.42 -5.38 1.84
N GLY A 65 -25.13 -4.10 1.58
CA GLY A 65 -24.21 -3.29 2.39
C GLY A 65 -24.67 -3.18 3.85
N ARG A 66 -25.96 -2.89 4.08
CA ARG A 66 -26.55 -2.85 5.44
C ARG A 66 -26.45 -4.18 6.18
N ASN A 67 -26.82 -5.27 5.51
CA ASN A 67 -26.77 -6.61 6.11
C ASN A 67 -25.34 -7.01 6.46
N TYR A 68 -24.37 -6.64 5.62
CA TYR A 68 -22.95 -6.86 5.90
C TYR A 68 -22.49 -6.06 7.12
N ALA A 69 -22.86 -4.78 7.20
CA ALA A 69 -22.48 -3.93 8.32
C ALA A 69 -23.08 -4.40 9.66
N LEU A 70 -24.35 -4.78 9.69
CA LEU A 70 -25.00 -5.34 10.88
C LEU A 70 -24.34 -6.64 11.35
N LYS A 71 -23.87 -7.48 10.42
CA LYS A 71 -23.18 -8.73 10.74
C LYS A 71 -21.80 -8.49 11.38
N HIS A 72 -21.15 -7.38 11.06
CA HIS A 72 -19.79 -7.05 11.47
C HIS A 72 -19.70 -5.89 12.47
N ASP A 73 -20.83 -5.43 13.00
CA ASP A 73 -20.93 -4.29 13.93
C ASP A 73 -20.30 -2.99 13.37
N LEU A 74 -20.59 -2.72 12.10
CA LEU A 74 -20.14 -1.54 11.36
C LEU A 74 -21.31 -0.59 11.09
N ASP A 75 -21.02 0.65 10.70
CA ASP A 75 -22.05 1.64 10.38
C ASP A 75 -22.90 1.18 9.17
N PRO A 76 -24.20 0.88 9.38
CA PRO A 76 -25.05 0.33 8.33
C PRO A 76 -25.42 1.35 7.25
N VAL A 77 -25.43 2.64 7.57
CA VAL A 77 -25.75 3.70 6.61
C VAL A 77 -24.55 3.94 5.71
N LEU A 78 -23.36 4.05 6.29
CA LEU A 78 -22.10 4.24 5.56
C LEU A 78 -21.86 3.09 4.58
N PHE A 79 -22.04 1.84 5.01
CA PHE A 79 -21.83 0.67 4.14
C PHE A 79 -22.91 0.52 3.06
N ALA A 80 -24.16 0.93 3.31
CA ALA A 80 -25.17 1.00 2.25
C ALA A 80 -24.78 2.01 1.16
N ASN A 81 -24.41 3.23 1.58
CA ASN A 81 -24.03 4.29 0.67
C ASN A 81 -22.76 3.93 -0.11
N ALA A 82 -21.77 3.35 0.56
CA ALA A 82 -20.54 2.87 -0.06
C ALA A 82 -20.80 1.73 -1.07
N ALA A 83 -21.72 0.81 -0.78
CA ALA A 83 -22.09 -0.25 -1.71
C ALA A 83 -22.79 0.31 -2.96
N ALA A 84 -23.71 1.26 -2.80
CA ALA A 84 -24.36 1.95 -3.92
C ALA A 84 -23.36 2.76 -4.76
N LEU A 85 -22.40 3.41 -4.12
CA LEU A 85 -21.30 4.10 -4.79
C LEU A 85 -20.41 3.11 -5.57
N ALA A 86 -20.07 1.98 -4.97
CA ALA A 86 -19.24 0.95 -5.59
C ALA A 86 -19.89 0.33 -6.84
N ARG A 87 -21.23 0.35 -6.94
CA ARG A 87 -21.97 -0.07 -8.14
C ARG A 87 -21.67 0.81 -9.36
N ALA A 88 -21.64 2.13 -9.17
CA ALA A 88 -21.45 3.11 -10.23
C ALA A 88 -20.48 4.21 -9.77
N PRO A 89 -19.17 3.91 -9.69
CA PRO A 89 -18.17 4.84 -9.14
C PRO A 89 -18.08 6.14 -9.95
N SER A 90 -18.46 6.12 -11.23
CA SER A 90 -18.46 7.26 -12.14
C SER A 90 -19.67 8.18 -11.98
N ALA A 91 -20.77 7.69 -11.40
CA ALA A 91 -22.06 8.39 -11.32
C ALA A 91 -22.29 9.10 -9.96
N PHE A 92 -21.24 9.26 -9.16
CA PHE A 92 -21.33 9.77 -7.78
C PHE A 92 -22.02 11.14 -7.65
N ASN A 93 -21.87 12.03 -8.64
CA ASN A 93 -22.52 13.34 -8.64
C ASN A 93 -24.06 13.27 -8.73
N SER A 94 -24.61 12.20 -9.31
CA SER A 94 -26.06 12.02 -9.49
C SER A 94 -26.77 11.37 -8.30
N MET A 95 -26.00 10.91 -7.30
CA MET A 95 -26.52 10.17 -6.15
C MET A 95 -27.01 11.14 -5.06
N PRO A 96 -28.32 11.13 -4.70
CA PRO A 96 -28.91 12.10 -3.77
C PRO A 96 -28.63 11.79 -2.29
N PHE A 97 -28.16 10.57 -1.97
CA PHE A 97 -27.88 10.13 -0.60
C PHE A 97 -26.47 10.50 -0.10
N LEU A 98 -25.62 11.04 -0.96
CA LEU A 98 -24.28 11.54 -0.61
C LEU A 98 -24.36 13.03 -0.27
N SER A 99 -23.75 13.43 0.85
CA SER A 99 -23.55 14.83 1.21
C SER A 99 -22.64 15.53 0.19
N ASP A 100 -22.78 16.85 0.05
CA ASP A 100 -21.92 17.64 -0.85
C ASP A 100 -20.44 17.59 -0.44
N GLU A 101 -20.16 17.44 0.86
CA GLU A 101 -18.81 17.20 1.38
C GLU A 101 -18.22 15.86 0.91
N GLU A 102 -19.04 14.81 0.89
CA GLU A 102 -18.63 13.48 0.42
C GLU A 102 -18.39 13.50 -1.09
N LYS A 103 -19.28 14.14 -1.86
CA LYS A 103 -19.10 14.32 -3.31
C LYS A 103 -17.82 15.08 -3.63
N GLN A 104 -17.50 16.12 -2.86
CA GLN A 104 -16.25 16.86 -3.01
C GLN A 104 -15.03 15.97 -2.68
N GLY A 105 -15.12 15.15 -1.64
CA GLY A 105 -14.08 14.17 -1.29
C GLY A 105 -13.82 13.16 -2.42
N LEU A 106 -14.88 12.58 -2.98
CA LEU A 106 -14.78 11.65 -4.12
C LEU A 106 -14.24 12.34 -5.38
N TYR A 107 -14.66 13.57 -5.65
CA TYR A 107 -14.13 14.35 -6.76
C TYR A 107 -12.63 14.59 -6.61
N LEU A 108 -12.17 14.92 -5.39
CA LEU A 108 -10.75 15.08 -5.09
C LEU A 108 -9.99 13.76 -5.22
N GLU A 109 -10.56 12.63 -4.81
CA GLU A 109 -9.95 11.30 -4.98
C GLU A 109 -9.81 10.93 -6.47
N ALA A 110 -10.84 11.21 -7.28
CA ALA A 110 -10.85 10.92 -8.71
C ALA A 110 -9.89 11.84 -9.50
N THR A 111 -9.83 13.13 -9.14
CA THR A 111 -9.06 14.12 -9.91
C THR A 111 -7.62 14.30 -9.40
N LYS A 112 -7.38 14.23 -8.09
CA LYS A 112 -6.06 14.45 -7.47
C LYS A 112 -5.45 13.14 -6.99
N LYS A 113 -4.62 12.55 -7.83
CA LYS A 113 -3.91 11.26 -7.59
C LYS A 113 -3.16 11.17 -6.26
N TRP A 114 -2.64 12.28 -5.72
CA TRP A 114 -1.81 12.31 -4.51
C TRP A 114 -2.52 12.84 -3.26
N HIS A 115 -3.83 13.11 -3.34
CA HIS A 115 -4.60 13.53 -2.18
C HIS A 115 -4.98 12.32 -1.32
N ILE A 116 -4.12 11.99 -0.35
CA ILE A 116 -4.19 10.76 0.44
C ILE A 116 -4.54 11.09 1.91
N PRO A 117 -5.41 10.32 2.58
CA PRO A 117 -5.70 10.53 4.01
C PRO A 117 -4.46 10.33 4.89
N ARG A 118 -4.32 11.12 5.96
CA ARG A 118 -3.19 11.07 6.90
C ARG A 118 -2.93 9.67 7.48
N LYS A 119 -4.00 8.87 7.66
CA LYS A 119 -3.90 7.48 8.13
C LYS A 119 -3.15 6.58 7.14
N LEU A 120 -3.37 6.77 5.83
CA LEU A 120 -2.66 6.02 4.80
C LEU A 120 -1.19 6.46 4.73
N PHE A 121 -0.90 7.76 4.90
CA PHE A 121 0.49 8.24 5.02
C PHE A 121 1.23 7.59 6.21
N ALA A 122 0.58 7.48 7.37
CA ALA A 122 1.15 6.80 8.52
C ALA A 122 1.42 5.30 8.24
N CYS A 123 0.50 4.60 7.56
CA CYS A 123 0.73 3.21 7.15
C CYS A 123 1.89 3.07 6.16
N ILE A 124 2.03 4.00 5.21
CA ILE A 124 3.15 4.02 4.26
C ILE A 124 4.46 4.24 5.00
N ALA A 125 4.54 5.23 5.90
CA ALA A 125 5.73 5.50 6.68
C ALA A 125 6.16 4.30 7.54
N LEU A 126 5.21 3.64 8.22
CA LEU A 126 5.48 2.42 8.99
C LEU A 126 5.93 1.25 8.10
N GLY A 127 5.30 1.08 6.93
CA GLY A 127 5.69 0.07 5.95
C GLY A 127 7.08 0.32 5.38
N SER A 128 7.41 1.57 5.05
CA SER A 128 8.73 2.00 4.61
C SER A 128 9.81 1.74 5.66
N MET A 129 9.55 2.06 6.93
CA MET A 129 10.48 1.76 8.03
C MET A 129 10.71 0.24 8.16
N ALA A 130 9.66 -0.57 8.05
CA ALA A 130 9.78 -2.02 8.09
C ALA A 130 10.57 -2.59 6.89
N ALA A 131 10.50 -1.96 5.72
CA ALA A 131 11.28 -2.29 4.53
C ALA A 131 12.76 -1.91 4.67
N VAL A 132 13.05 -0.71 5.20
CA VAL A 132 14.43 -0.27 5.47
C VAL A 132 15.10 -1.22 6.46
N ILE A 133 14.43 -1.57 7.56
CA ILE A 133 14.96 -2.52 8.56
C ILE A 133 15.24 -3.88 7.91
N GLN A 134 14.38 -4.35 7.00
CA GLN A 134 14.64 -5.59 6.28
C GLN A 134 15.90 -5.51 5.41
N GLY A 135 16.11 -4.42 4.67
CA GLY A 135 17.34 -4.22 3.91
C GLY A 135 18.58 -4.11 4.79
N MET A 136 18.46 -3.47 5.96
CA MET A 136 19.54 -3.40 6.94
C MET A 136 19.92 -4.78 7.47
N ASP A 137 18.95 -5.64 7.79
CA ASP A 137 19.22 -7.00 8.26
C ASP A 137 20.08 -7.78 7.24
N GLU A 138 19.74 -7.73 5.95
CA GLU A 138 20.52 -8.40 4.88
C GLU A 138 21.98 -7.89 4.82
N THR A 139 22.19 -6.58 4.91
CA THR A 139 23.54 -6.01 4.93
C THR A 139 24.32 -6.38 6.18
N VAL A 140 23.69 -6.42 7.36
CA VAL A 140 24.36 -6.85 8.61
C VAL A 140 24.82 -8.30 8.51
N VAL A 141 24.01 -9.20 7.94
CA VAL A 141 24.42 -10.60 7.74
C VAL A 141 25.61 -10.72 6.80
N ASN A 142 25.55 -10.02 5.68
CA ASN A 142 26.64 -10.00 4.70
C ASN A 142 27.94 -9.48 5.35
N GLY A 143 27.85 -8.43 6.17
CA GLY A 143 29.01 -7.92 6.94
C GLY A 143 29.48 -8.89 8.04
N ALA A 144 28.56 -9.51 8.78
CA ALA A 144 28.87 -10.45 9.86
C ALA A 144 29.56 -11.71 9.36
N THR A 145 29.27 -12.11 8.11
CA THR A 145 29.88 -13.27 7.43
C THR A 145 31.40 -13.18 7.36
N LEU A 146 31.98 -11.98 7.40
CA LEU A 146 33.42 -11.80 7.47
C LEU A 146 34.03 -12.20 8.84
N PHE A 147 33.24 -12.16 9.91
CA PHE A 147 33.73 -12.27 11.30
C PHE A 147 33.27 -13.56 11.99
N TYR A 148 32.01 -13.97 11.81
CA TYR A 148 31.47 -15.10 12.58
C TYR A 148 32.09 -16.46 12.24
N PRO A 149 32.51 -16.77 10.98
CA PRO A 149 33.16 -18.06 10.68
C PRO A 149 34.49 -18.23 11.42
N ARG A 150 35.26 -17.13 11.54
CA ARG A 150 36.52 -17.10 12.32
C ARG A 150 36.26 -17.15 13.81
N ALA A 151 35.26 -16.43 14.31
CA ALA A 151 34.92 -16.38 15.73
C ALA A 151 34.39 -17.73 16.26
N MET A 152 33.67 -18.50 15.43
CA MET A 152 33.09 -19.80 15.81
C MET A 152 33.95 -21.01 15.40
N GLY A 153 35.15 -20.79 14.84
CA GLY A 153 36.03 -21.86 14.37
C GLY A 153 35.50 -22.66 13.17
N ILE A 154 34.54 -22.10 12.42
CA ILE A 154 33.94 -22.73 11.24
C ILE A 154 34.97 -22.89 10.12
N ASP A 155 35.91 -21.95 10.03
CA ASP A 155 37.03 -21.95 9.08
C ASP A 155 37.92 -23.21 9.18
N GLN A 156 37.89 -23.90 10.32
CA GLN A 156 38.69 -25.12 10.57
C GLN A 156 37.89 -26.42 10.32
N MET A 157 36.61 -26.34 9.97
CA MET A 157 35.77 -27.51 9.70
C MET A 157 35.91 -28.01 8.26
N ALA A 158 35.47 -29.25 8.00
CA ALA A 158 35.67 -29.92 6.71
C ALA A 158 34.98 -29.24 5.51
N ASN A 159 33.95 -28.41 5.72
CA ASN A 159 33.20 -27.70 4.67
C ASN A 159 32.74 -26.31 5.13
N PRO A 160 33.63 -25.32 5.24
CA PRO A 160 33.30 -23.98 5.76
C PRO A 160 32.30 -23.25 4.87
N ASP A 161 32.51 -23.25 3.55
CA ASP A 161 31.66 -22.56 2.57
C ASP A 161 30.21 -23.05 2.58
N LEU A 162 30.02 -24.38 2.66
CA LEU A 162 28.68 -24.97 2.73
C LEU A 162 27.99 -24.61 4.04
N LEU A 163 28.73 -24.54 5.14
CA LEU A 163 28.17 -24.22 6.45
C LEU A 163 27.78 -22.74 6.55
N GLU A 164 28.61 -21.86 6.03
CA GLU A 164 28.35 -20.43 5.92
C GLU A 164 27.13 -20.16 5.01
N GLY A 165 27.09 -20.80 3.85
CA GLY A 165 25.95 -20.75 2.94
C GLY A 165 24.66 -21.28 3.57
N LEU A 166 24.75 -22.36 4.37
CA LEU A 166 23.61 -22.92 5.10
C LEU A 166 23.08 -21.97 6.18
N ILE A 167 23.97 -21.32 6.94
CA ILE A 167 23.60 -20.35 7.97
C ILE A 167 22.97 -19.11 7.33
N ASN A 168 23.55 -18.58 6.25
CA ASN A 168 23.04 -17.40 5.56
C ASN A 168 21.72 -17.67 4.83
N SER A 169 21.52 -18.88 4.31
CA SER A 169 20.26 -19.27 3.66
C SER A 169 19.16 -19.69 4.64
N ALA A 170 19.46 -19.94 5.92
CA ALA A 170 18.50 -20.40 6.92
C ALA A 170 17.20 -19.57 7.01
N PRO A 171 17.24 -18.22 6.99
CA PRO A 171 16.02 -17.42 7.01
C PRO A 171 15.15 -17.65 5.76
N TYR A 172 15.77 -17.76 4.58
CA TYR A 172 15.07 -17.96 3.31
C TYR A 172 14.51 -19.38 3.16
N LEU A 173 15.21 -20.38 3.72
CA LEU A 173 14.72 -21.75 3.82
C LEU A 173 13.46 -21.82 4.69
N CYS A 174 13.48 -21.20 5.88
CA CYS A 174 12.32 -21.13 6.74
C CYS A 174 11.16 -20.38 6.06
N ALA A 175 11.47 -19.25 5.41
CA ALA A 175 10.48 -18.45 4.71
C ALA A 175 9.76 -19.27 3.62
N SER A 176 10.53 -19.97 2.79
CA SER A 176 10.01 -20.74 1.65
C SER A 176 9.24 -21.99 2.08
N CYS A 177 9.76 -22.74 3.06
CA CYS A 177 9.17 -24.02 3.46
C CYS A 177 8.01 -23.88 4.45
N ILE A 178 8.03 -22.88 5.32
CA ILE A 178 7.08 -22.75 6.44
C ILE A 178 6.28 -21.47 6.33
N ALA A 179 6.96 -20.32 6.24
CA ALA A 179 6.29 -19.03 6.34
C ALA A 179 5.28 -18.81 5.21
N CYS A 180 5.61 -19.18 3.97
CA CYS A 180 4.71 -19.02 2.83
C CYS A 180 3.35 -19.73 3.03
N TRP A 181 3.35 -20.94 3.56
CA TRP A 181 2.11 -21.71 3.79
C TRP A 181 1.34 -21.19 5.00
N GLN A 182 2.07 -20.76 6.03
CA GLN A 182 1.48 -20.30 7.27
C GLN A 182 0.93 -18.87 7.17
N THR A 183 1.38 -18.08 6.19
CA THR A 183 0.97 -16.69 5.99
C THR A 183 -0.53 -16.54 5.76
N ASP A 184 -1.16 -17.39 4.94
CA ASP A 184 -2.61 -17.31 4.68
C ASP A 184 -3.42 -17.62 5.95
N LEU A 185 -3.00 -18.64 6.70
CA LEU A 185 -3.64 -19.00 7.98
C LEU A 185 -3.59 -17.84 8.97
N TRP A 186 -2.41 -17.25 9.19
CA TRP A 186 -2.25 -16.14 10.14
C TRP A 186 -3.05 -14.92 9.74
N ASN A 187 -3.06 -14.58 8.45
CA ASN A 187 -3.82 -13.45 7.95
C ASN A 187 -5.33 -13.63 8.09
N ARG A 188 -5.86 -14.86 7.99
CA ARG A 188 -7.28 -15.15 8.22
C ARG A 188 -7.68 -15.11 9.70
N TYR A 189 -6.85 -15.65 10.58
CA TYR A 189 -7.19 -15.78 12.01
C TYR A 189 -6.94 -14.52 12.83
N LEU A 190 -5.81 -13.82 12.61
CA LEU A 190 -5.39 -12.68 13.42
C LEU A 190 -5.67 -11.33 12.76
N GLY A 191 -5.97 -11.33 11.44
CA GLY A 191 -6.09 -10.13 10.64
C GLY A 191 -4.73 -9.49 10.33
N ARG A 192 -4.65 -8.79 9.18
CA ARG A 192 -3.37 -8.31 8.62
C ARG A 192 -2.55 -7.42 9.56
N LYS A 193 -3.21 -6.54 10.31
CA LYS A 193 -2.51 -5.58 11.20
C LYS A 193 -1.80 -6.29 12.36
N TRP A 194 -2.47 -7.26 12.99
CA TRP A 194 -1.92 -8.01 14.12
C TRP A 194 -0.88 -9.02 13.68
N THR A 195 -1.03 -9.63 12.49
CA THR A 195 0.01 -10.48 11.90
C THR A 195 1.32 -9.72 11.74
N ILE A 196 1.29 -8.48 11.23
CA ILE A 196 2.50 -7.65 11.08
C ILE A 196 3.12 -7.34 12.45
N PHE A 197 2.30 -7.00 13.46
CA PHE A 197 2.80 -6.70 14.80
C PHE A 197 3.52 -7.90 15.44
N TRP A 198 2.88 -9.07 15.45
CA TRP A 198 3.47 -10.28 16.05
C TRP A 198 4.72 -10.75 15.32
N THR A 199 4.74 -10.67 14.00
CA THR A 199 5.93 -11.05 13.21
C THR A 199 7.10 -10.11 13.47
N CYS A 200 6.86 -8.79 13.62
CA CYS A 200 7.89 -7.85 14.07
C CYS A 200 8.42 -8.17 15.48
N VAL A 201 7.56 -8.57 16.43
CA VAL A 201 7.99 -8.98 17.78
C VAL A 201 8.86 -10.22 17.72
N ILE A 202 8.46 -11.24 16.94
CA ILE A 202 9.26 -12.46 16.74
C ILE A 202 10.63 -12.10 16.16
N SER A 203 10.67 -11.26 15.11
CA SER A 203 11.93 -10.80 14.51
C SER A 203 12.81 -10.02 15.49
N ALA A 204 12.25 -9.18 16.35
CA ALA A 204 13.02 -8.46 17.36
C ALA A 204 13.64 -9.43 18.38
N VAL A 205 12.87 -10.39 18.88
CA VAL A 205 13.36 -11.41 19.83
C VAL A 205 14.45 -12.27 19.20
N THR A 206 14.29 -12.69 17.94
CA THR A 206 15.31 -13.51 17.27
C THR A 206 16.56 -12.70 16.91
N CYS A 207 16.46 -11.40 16.61
CA CYS A 207 17.63 -10.53 16.46
C CYS A 207 18.41 -10.39 17.77
N ILE A 208 17.72 -10.20 18.89
CA ILE A 208 18.35 -10.19 20.22
C ILE A 208 19.01 -11.54 20.50
N TRP A 209 18.32 -12.65 20.22
CA TRP A 209 18.87 -13.99 20.40
C TRP A 209 20.18 -14.16 19.60
N GLN A 210 20.21 -13.76 18.33
CA GLN A 210 21.43 -13.85 17.50
C GLN A 210 22.62 -13.08 18.10
N GLY A 211 22.37 -11.93 18.75
CA GLY A 211 23.42 -11.15 19.41
C GLY A 211 24.04 -11.84 20.64
N PHE A 212 23.30 -12.74 21.30
CA PHE A 212 23.78 -13.48 22.47
C PHE A 212 24.37 -14.86 22.15
N VAL A 213 24.39 -15.27 20.88
CA VAL A 213 24.98 -16.57 20.49
C VAL A 213 26.50 -16.46 20.40
N SER A 214 27.20 -16.96 21.42
CA SER A 214 28.68 -16.94 21.48
C SER A 214 29.35 -18.31 21.34
N VAL A 215 28.58 -19.42 21.34
CA VAL A 215 29.16 -20.73 21.69
C VAL A 215 29.16 -21.76 20.54
N HIS A 216 28.10 -21.82 19.71
CA HIS A 216 27.99 -22.85 18.66
C HIS A 216 27.28 -22.38 17.39
N TRP A 217 27.77 -22.83 16.23
CA TRP A 217 27.20 -22.51 14.92
C TRP A 217 25.75 -22.96 14.73
N TRP A 218 25.36 -24.10 15.32
CA TRP A 218 23.97 -24.59 15.30
C TRP A 218 22.98 -23.64 15.98
N HIS A 219 23.40 -22.94 17.04
CA HIS A 219 22.55 -21.96 17.72
C HIS A 219 22.32 -20.74 16.83
N LEU A 220 23.35 -20.31 16.09
CA LEU A 220 23.21 -19.22 15.12
C LEU A 220 22.26 -19.63 14.00
N PHE A 221 22.44 -20.82 13.43
CA PHE A 221 21.54 -21.38 12.42
C PHE A 221 20.08 -21.38 12.90
N LEU A 222 19.82 -21.87 14.11
CA LEU A 222 18.46 -21.94 14.66
C LEU A 222 17.85 -20.55 14.87
N ALA A 223 18.63 -19.60 15.41
CA ALA A 223 18.17 -18.23 15.61
C ALA A 223 17.85 -17.53 14.26
N ARG A 224 18.67 -17.77 13.21
CA ARG A 224 18.41 -17.30 11.85
C ARG A 224 17.19 -17.99 11.21
N PHE A 225 17.00 -19.28 11.47
CA PHE A 225 15.83 -20.02 10.99
C PHE A 225 14.53 -19.41 11.55
N PHE A 226 14.47 -19.16 12.87
CA PHE A 226 13.31 -18.50 13.48
C PHE A 226 13.13 -17.05 13.03
N LEU A 227 14.22 -16.33 12.75
CA LEU A 227 14.12 -15.00 12.12
C LEU A 227 13.41 -15.08 10.75
N GLY A 228 13.69 -16.12 9.96
CA GLY A 228 13.04 -16.37 8.68
C GLY A 228 11.52 -16.51 8.77
N PHE A 229 11.00 -17.08 9.86
CA PHE A 229 9.56 -17.15 10.10
C PHE A 229 8.93 -15.75 10.22
N GLY A 230 9.55 -14.85 10.98
CA GLY A 230 9.09 -13.47 11.14
C GLY A 230 9.18 -12.68 9.83
N ILE A 231 10.36 -12.68 9.20
CA ILE A 231 10.61 -11.90 7.98
C ILE A 231 9.75 -12.42 6.81
N GLY A 232 9.59 -13.73 6.66
CA GLY A 232 8.82 -14.33 5.58
C GLY A 232 7.34 -13.92 5.60
N ILE A 233 6.67 -14.06 6.75
CA ILE A 233 5.26 -13.68 6.89
C ILE A 233 5.10 -12.15 6.75
N LYS A 234 6.03 -11.37 7.34
CA LYS A 234 6.02 -9.91 7.26
C LYS A 234 6.12 -9.43 5.80
N SER A 235 7.10 -9.95 5.06
CA SER A 235 7.39 -9.53 3.68
C SER A 235 6.25 -9.85 2.70
N ALA A 236 5.52 -10.95 2.93
CA ALA A 236 4.32 -11.26 2.15
C ALA A 236 3.09 -10.42 2.56
N THR A 237 2.97 -10.04 3.83
CA THR A 237 1.75 -9.40 4.36
C THR A 237 1.76 -7.88 4.24
N VAL A 238 2.89 -7.21 4.47
CA VAL A 238 2.97 -5.73 4.46
C VAL A 238 2.64 -5.11 3.09
N PRO A 239 3.25 -5.51 1.96
CA PRO A 239 2.93 -4.91 0.66
C PRO A 239 1.47 -5.17 0.27
N VAL A 240 0.91 -6.33 0.64
CA VAL A 240 -0.50 -6.64 0.38
C VAL A 240 -1.42 -5.80 1.25
N TYR A 241 -1.09 -5.59 2.52
CA TYR A 241 -1.84 -4.70 3.41
C TYR A 241 -1.83 -3.25 2.89
N CYS A 242 -0.68 -2.75 2.44
CA CYS A 242 -0.58 -1.44 1.79
C CYS A 242 -1.43 -1.38 0.51
N ALA A 243 -1.43 -2.46 -0.28
CA ALA A 243 -2.19 -2.56 -1.52
C ALA A 243 -3.72 -2.62 -1.31
N GLU A 244 -4.19 -3.16 -0.17
CA GLU A 244 -5.60 -3.16 0.20
C GLU A 244 -6.07 -1.82 0.76
N CYS A 245 -5.17 -1.08 1.43
CA CYS A 245 -5.48 0.25 1.95
C CYS A 245 -5.35 1.35 0.88
N SER A 246 -4.72 1.03 -0.25
CA SER A 246 -4.44 2.00 -1.31
C SER A 246 -5.60 2.14 -2.31
N PRO A 247 -5.91 3.36 -2.75
CA PRO A 247 -6.83 3.57 -3.85
C PRO A 247 -6.24 3.05 -5.18
N LYS A 248 -7.13 2.66 -6.09
CA LYS A 248 -6.82 1.84 -7.28
C LYS A 248 -5.68 2.40 -8.13
N HIS A 249 -5.57 3.73 -8.23
CA HIS A 249 -4.60 4.42 -9.10
C HIS A 249 -3.16 4.45 -8.57
N ILE A 250 -2.93 4.36 -7.24
CA ILE A 250 -1.58 4.38 -6.63
C ILE A 250 -1.16 3.05 -6.03
N ARG A 251 -2.01 2.02 -6.14
CA ARG A 251 -1.74 0.69 -5.57
C ARG A 251 -0.40 0.12 -6.04
N GLY A 252 -0.09 0.22 -7.33
CA GLY A 252 1.19 -0.24 -7.88
C GLY A 252 2.39 0.54 -7.33
N ALA A 253 2.29 1.87 -7.26
CA ALA A 253 3.35 2.72 -6.72
C ALA A 253 3.65 2.42 -5.25
N LEU A 254 2.61 2.10 -4.45
CA LEU A 254 2.76 1.74 -3.04
C LEU A 254 3.41 0.37 -2.83
N VAL A 255 3.15 -0.60 -3.70
CA VAL A 255 3.87 -1.87 -3.68
C VAL A 255 5.33 -1.67 -4.07
N MET A 256 5.62 -0.85 -5.08
CA MET A 256 7.01 -0.53 -5.48
C MET A 256 7.78 0.23 -4.39
N THR A 257 7.08 1.02 -3.58
CA THR A 257 7.66 1.75 -2.46
C THR A 257 8.35 0.80 -1.47
N TRP A 258 7.80 -0.40 -1.24
CA TRP A 258 8.44 -1.42 -0.40
C TRP A 258 9.83 -1.82 -0.92
N GLN A 259 9.95 -2.13 -2.21
CA GLN A 259 11.20 -2.54 -2.82
C GLN A 259 12.22 -1.40 -2.84
N PHE A 260 11.76 -0.17 -3.14
CA PHE A 260 12.60 1.02 -3.10
C PHE A 260 13.23 1.26 -1.71
N PHE A 261 12.43 1.19 -0.64
CA PHE A 261 12.94 1.39 0.72
C PHE A 261 13.81 0.23 1.21
N THR A 262 13.55 -1.00 0.75
CA THR A 262 14.44 -2.15 1.04
C THR A 262 15.82 -1.92 0.42
N ALA A 263 15.87 -1.55 -0.86
CA ALA A 263 17.12 -1.21 -1.55
C ALA A 263 17.83 -0.02 -0.89
N PHE A 264 17.07 1.00 -0.48
CA PHE A 264 17.63 2.12 0.28
C PHE A 264 18.29 1.68 1.59
N GLY A 265 17.67 0.76 2.35
CA GLY A 265 18.25 0.23 3.58
C GLY A 265 19.59 -0.49 3.35
N VAL A 266 19.67 -1.29 2.29
CA VAL A 266 20.92 -1.97 1.89
C VAL A 266 22.01 -0.95 1.53
N CYS A 267 21.69 0.02 0.67
CA CYS A 267 22.64 1.05 0.24
C CYS A 267 23.13 1.90 1.43
N PHE A 268 22.20 2.36 2.28
CA PHE A 268 22.51 3.23 3.41
C PHE A 268 23.50 2.58 4.38
N LEU A 269 23.23 1.33 4.78
CA LEU A 269 24.11 0.64 5.71
C LEU A 269 25.46 0.28 5.08
N SER A 270 25.46 -0.12 3.81
CA SER A 270 26.69 -0.41 3.07
C SER A 270 27.59 0.83 2.94
N SER A 271 27.00 2.00 2.66
CA SER A 271 27.74 3.27 2.62
C SER A 271 28.35 3.64 3.97
N ILE A 272 27.61 3.43 5.08
CA ILE A 272 28.15 3.68 6.43
C ILE A 272 29.35 2.77 6.69
N PHE A 273 29.23 1.48 6.41
CA PHE A 273 30.33 0.52 6.60
C PHE A 273 31.57 0.91 5.78
N PHE A 274 31.39 1.31 4.52
CA PHE A 274 32.46 1.79 3.65
C PHE A 274 33.16 3.03 4.21
N ILE A 275 32.40 4.02 4.68
CA ILE A 275 32.95 5.25 5.29
C ILE A 275 33.75 4.92 6.55
N ILE A 276 33.24 4.01 7.40
CA ILE A 276 33.93 3.62 8.63
C ILE A 276 35.26 2.91 8.32
N ILE A 277 35.30 2.04 7.31
CA ILE A 277 36.52 1.28 6.98
C ILE A 277 37.58 2.13 6.27
N ILE A 278 37.19 3.04 5.39
CA ILE A 278 38.13 3.89 4.64
C ILE A 278 38.51 5.16 5.40
N GLY A 279 37.66 5.60 6.33
CA GLY A 279 37.94 6.74 7.21
C GLY A 279 38.84 6.43 8.40
N LEU A 280 39.25 5.17 8.59
CA LEU A 280 40.17 4.68 9.63
C LEU A 280 41.52 4.31 9.02
#